data_AF-A0A3R6RG45-F1
#
_entry.id   AF-A0A3R6RG45-F1
#
_cell.length_a   1.000
_cell.length_b   1.000
_cell.length_c   1.000
_cell.angle_alpha   90.00
_cell.angle_beta   90.00
_cell.angle_gamma   90.00
#
_symmetry.space_group_name_H-M   'P 1'
#
loop_
_entity.id
_entity.type
_entity.pdbx_description
1 polymer ?
#
loop_
_entity_poly.entity_id
_entity_poly.type
_entity_poly.pdbx_seq_one_letter_code
_entity_poly.pdbx_strand_id
1 'polypeptide(L)'
;MRDILTEEIKQKALKFLKREISQKELRLYPYIDYSIKNGCQGWSYNKMDSEEIDILGTLFNEGHLVYSPEKVIVTKKFYDFMQEILALSYVEFLSDDNVKRKEQ
;
A
#
# COMPACT_ATOMS: atom_id res chain seq x y z
N MET A 1 -11.41 7.19 9.59
CA MET A 1 -10.84 8.28 8.75
C MET A 1 -9.93 7.63 7.71
N ARG A 2 -10.31 7.64 6.43
CA ARG A 2 -9.61 6.91 5.36
C ARG A 2 -8.50 7.77 4.75
N ASP A 3 -7.43 7.15 4.24
CA ASP A 3 -6.31 7.83 3.56
C ASP A 3 -5.49 8.81 4.41
N ILE A 4 -5.48 8.65 5.73
CA ILE A 4 -4.71 9.53 6.61
C ILE A 4 -3.38 8.88 6.96
N LEU A 5 -2.30 9.62 6.73
CA LEU A 5 -0.97 9.26 7.15
C LEU A 5 -0.87 9.41 8.69
N THR A 6 -1.26 8.37 9.42
CA THR A 6 -1.16 8.33 10.88
C THR A 6 0.29 8.16 11.33
N GLU A 7 0.60 8.53 12.58
CA GLU A 7 1.95 8.34 13.12
C GLU A 7 2.35 6.87 13.19
N GLU A 8 1.40 5.96 13.37
CA GLU A 8 1.65 4.52 13.33
C GLU A 8 2.13 4.07 11.94
N ILE A 9 1.46 4.54 10.88
CA ILE A 9 1.84 4.26 9.49
C ILE A 9 3.24 4.81 9.19
N LYS A 10 3.54 6.04 9.63
CA LYS A 10 4.87 6.63 9.46
C LYS A 10 5.96 5.83 10.16
N GLN A 11 5.72 5.41 11.41
CA GLN A 11 6.69 4.60 12.14
C GLN A 11 6.94 3.24 11.50
N LYS A 12 5.89 2.59 10.98
CA LYS A 12 6.03 1.31 10.26
C LYS A 12 6.79 1.49 8.95
N ALA A 13 6.45 2.53 8.19
CA ALA A 13 7.17 2.88 6.97
C ALA A 13 8.64 3.18 7.25
N LEU A 14 8.95 3.97 8.28
CA LEU A 14 10.32 4.28 8.67
C LEU A 14 11.10 3.03 9.10
N LYS A 15 10.45 2.09 9.81
CA LYS A 15 11.10 0.82 10.20
C LYS A 15 11.38 -0.09 9.01
N PHE A 16 10.48 -0.16 8.03
CA PHE A 16 10.59 -1.07 6.90
C PHE A 16 11.39 -0.48 5.73
N LEU A 17 10.99 0.69 5.25
CA LEU A 17 11.57 1.39 4.10
C LEU A 17 12.78 2.26 4.48
N LYS A 18 13.02 2.52 5.77
CA LYS A 18 14.07 3.44 6.25
C LYS A 18 13.92 4.88 5.77
N ARG A 19 12.73 5.24 5.29
CA ARG A 19 12.34 6.59 4.87
C ARG A 19 10.88 6.85 5.24
N GLU A 20 10.53 8.13 5.26
CA GLU A 20 9.13 8.53 5.36
C GLU A 20 8.43 8.33 4.01
N ILE A 21 7.14 8.00 4.06
CA ILE A 21 6.29 7.87 2.88
C ILE A 21 5.38 9.08 2.78
N SER A 22 5.11 9.50 1.56
CA SER A 22 4.15 10.58 1.30
C SER A 22 2.71 10.05 1.37
N GLN A 23 1.75 10.96 1.52
CA GLN A 23 0.34 10.58 1.39
C GLN A 23 0.00 10.04 -0.01
N LYS A 24 0.74 10.46 -1.04
CA LYS A 24 0.58 9.97 -2.41
C LYS A 24 1.04 8.53 -2.54
N GLU A 25 2.17 8.18 -1.92
CA GLU A 25 2.66 6.80 -1.85
C GLU A 25 1.69 5.90 -1.07
N LEU A 26 1.12 6.38 0.04
CA LEU A 26 0.09 5.64 0.77
C LEU A 26 -1.14 5.32 -0.12
N ARG A 27 -1.58 6.29 -0.93
CA ARG A 27 -2.71 6.14 -1.86
C ARG A 27 -2.39 5.25 -3.06
N LEU A 28 -1.12 5.00 -3.32
CA LEU A 28 -0.67 4.16 -4.42
C LEU A 28 -0.70 2.66 -4.05
N TYR A 29 -0.54 2.31 -2.77
CA TYR A 29 -0.57 0.91 -2.31
C TYR A 29 -1.83 0.11 -2.70
N PRO A 30 -3.07 0.64 -2.63
CA PRO A 30 -4.26 -0.07 -3.12
C PRO A 30 -4.19 -0.38 -4.61
N TYR A 31 -3.62 0.52 -5.41
CA TYR A 31 -3.47 0.32 -6.84
C TYR A 31 -2.42 -0.73 -7.17
N ILE A 32 -1.32 -0.76 -6.41
CA ILE A 32 -0.31 -1.83 -6.48
C ILE A 32 -0.94 -3.18 -6.10
N ASP A 33 -1.69 -3.24 -5.00
CA ASP A 33 -2.38 -4.46 -4.54
C ASP A 33 -3.39 -4.97 -5.57
N TYR A 34 -4.19 -4.07 -6.15
CA TYR A 34 -5.11 -4.37 -7.24
C TYR A 34 -4.36 -4.96 -8.44
N SER A 35 -3.23 -4.37 -8.81
CA SER A 35 -2.42 -4.81 -9.96
C SER A 35 -1.82 -6.19 -9.75
N ILE A 36 -1.39 -6.52 -8.53
CA ILE A 36 -0.89 -7.84 -8.16
C ILE A 36 -2.00 -8.89 -8.26
N LYS A 37 -3.20 -8.60 -7.70
CA LYS A 37 -4.31 -9.56 -7.61
C LYS A 37 -5.01 -9.81 -8.94
N ASN A 38 -5.10 -8.79 -9.80
CA ASN A 38 -5.84 -8.89 -11.05
C ASN A 38 -4.99 -9.30 -12.26
N GLY A 39 -3.68 -9.55 -12.08
CA GLY A 39 -2.82 -10.41 -12.90
C GLY A 39 -2.63 -10.13 -14.40
N CYS A 40 -3.49 -9.34 -15.04
CA CYS A 40 -3.60 -9.23 -16.51
C CYS A 40 -3.86 -7.80 -17.00
N GLN A 41 -3.91 -6.81 -16.12
CA GLN A 41 -3.82 -5.40 -16.48
C GLN A 41 -2.69 -4.83 -15.64
N GLY A 42 -1.44 -5.06 -16.07
CA GLY A 42 -0.34 -4.37 -15.43
C GLY A 42 -0.53 -2.85 -15.47
N TRP A 43 0.48 -2.14 -15.02
CA TRP A 43 0.40 -0.69 -14.83
C TRP A 43 0.01 0.03 -16.14
N SER A 44 -0.95 0.97 -16.08
CA SER A 44 -1.18 1.94 -17.17
C SER A 44 -0.55 3.31 -16.90
N TYR A 45 0.54 3.65 -17.61
CA TYR A 45 1.24 4.93 -17.42
C TYR A 45 0.32 6.13 -17.68
N ASN A 46 -0.69 5.96 -18.52
CA ASN A 46 -1.70 6.98 -18.81
C ASN A 46 -2.62 7.29 -17.62
N LYS A 47 -2.66 6.43 -16.60
CA LYS A 47 -3.48 6.61 -15.39
C LYS A 47 -2.68 7.14 -14.21
N MET A 48 -1.39 7.44 -14.40
CA MET A 48 -0.49 7.81 -13.32
C MET A 48 0.24 9.12 -13.58
N ASP A 49 0.48 9.85 -12.51
CA ASP A 49 1.23 11.09 -12.52
C ASP A 49 2.74 10.84 -12.42
N SER A 50 3.56 11.82 -12.79
CA SER A 50 5.03 11.71 -12.74
C SER A 50 5.56 11.36 -11.36
N GLU A 51 4.96 11.93 -10.31
CA GLU A 51 5.36 11.64 -8.92
C GLU A 51 5.06 10.19 -8.51
N GLU A 52 3.96 9.60 -9.01
CA GLU A 52 3.66 8.21 -8.73
C GLU A 52 4.59 7.27 -9.50
N ILE A 53 5.02 7.67 -10.71
CA ILE A 53 6.07 6.99 -11.46
C ILE A 53 7.38 7.00 -10.68
N ASP A 54 7.76 8.13 -10.09
CA ASP A 54 8.98 8.28 -9.30
C ASP A 54 8.95 7.43 -8.02
N ILE A 55 7.80 7.36 -7.33
CA ILE A 55 7.61 6.50 -6.15
C ILE A 55 7.85 5.03 -6.52
N LEU A 56 7.31 4.58 -7.66
CA LEU A 56 7.49 3.20 -8.11
C LEU A 56 8.90 2.91 -8.59
N GLY A 57 9.56 3.87 -9.24
CA GLY A 57 10.98 3.79 -9.54
C GLY A 57 11.81 3.65 -8.26
N THR A 58 11.45 4.36 -7.20
CA THR A 58 12.11 4.26 -5.89
C THR A 58 11.91 2.86 -5.28
N LEU A 59 10.67 2.36 -5.24
CA LEU A 59 10.37 1.01 -4.73
C LEU A 59 11.06 -0.10 -5.54
N PHE A 60 11.26 0.11 -6.85
CA PHE A 60 12.02 -0.78 -7.72
C PHE A 60 13.52 -0.74 -7.39
N ASN A 61 14.10 0.45 -7.27
CA ASN A 61 15.51 0.63 -6.91
C ASN A 61 15.82 0.09 -5.50
N GLU A 62 14.86 0.15 -4.59
CA GLU A 62 14.93 -0.44 -3.24
C GLU A 62 14.77 -1.97 -3.24
N GLY A 63 14.42 -2.58 -4.39
CA GLY A 63 14.27 -4.02 -4.54
C GLY A 63 12.99 -4.58 -3.92
N HIS A 64 11.99 -3.75 -3.66
CA HIS A 64 10.72 -4.17 -3.08
C HIS A 64 9.78 -4.80 -4.10
N LEU A 65 9.84 -4.33 -5.35
CA LEU A 65 9.01 -4.77 -6.44
C LEU A 65 9.73 -4.70 -7.80
N VAL A 66 9.21 -5.46 -8.75
CA VAL A 66 9.50 -5.37 -10.18
C VAL A 66 8.19 -5.11 -10.89
N TYR A 67 8.16 -4.10 -11.75
CA TYR A 67 6.95 -3.73 -12.49
C TYR A 67 7.21 -3.72 -14.00
N SER A 68 6.21 -4.17 -14.74
CA SER A 68 6.10 -4.02 -16.19
C SER A 68 4.64 -3.69 -16.54
N PRO A 69 4.36 -3.19 -17.76
CA PRO A 69 3.00 -2.97 -18.22
C PRO A 69 2.11 -4.21 -18.19
N GLU A 70 2.71 -5.40 -18.16
CA GLU A 70 2.00 -6.67 -18.15
C GLU A 70 1.82 -7.26 -16.75
N LYS A 71 2.75 -6.95 -15.82
CA LYS A 71 2.79 -7.61 -14.52
C LYS A 71 3.50 -6.79 -13.45
N VAL A 72 3.00 -6.90 -12.22
CA VAL A 72 3.69 -6.44 -11.01
C VAL A 72 4.07 -7.65 -10.17
N ILE A 73 5.34 -7.73 -9.79
CA ILE A 73 5.90 -8.78 -8.92
C ILE A 73 6.46 -8.08 -7.70
N VAL A 74 6.13 -8.58 -6.51
CA VAL A 74 6.59 -8.00 -5.24
C VAL A 74 7.28 -9.04 -4.38
N THR A 75 8.18 -8.58 -3.51
CA THR A 75 8.72 -9.46 -2.47
C THR A 75 7.65 -9.77 -1.43
N LYS A 76 7.68 -10.96 -0.82
CA LYS A 76 6.74 -11.34 0.25
C LYS A 76 6.78 -10.35 1.43
N LYS A 77 7.99 -9.91 1.81
CA LYS A 77 8.19 -8.90 2.87
C LYS A 77 7.48 -7.58 2.55
N PHE A 78 7.63 -7.09 1.32
CA PHE A 78 6.97 -5.85 0.91
C PHE A 78 5.45 -6.03 0.80
N TYR A 79 4.99 -7.18 0.30
CA TYR A 79 3.56 -7.48 0.24
C TYR A 79 2.92 -7.47 1.64
N ASP A 80 3.55 -8.14 2.61
CA ASP A 80 3.04 -8.20 3.99
C ASP A 80 3.03 -6.82 4.65
N PHE A 81 4.09 -6.03 4.45
CA PHE A 81 4.15 -4.63 4.87
C PHE A 81 3.00 -3.80 4.25
N MET A 82 2.80 -3.92 2.94
CA MET A 82 1.75 -3.19 2.22
C MET A 82 0.36 -3.56 2.73
N GLN A 83 0.06 -4.86 2.95
CA GLN A 83 -1.23 -5.27 3.52
C GLN A 83 -1.44 -4.72 4.92
N GLU A 84 -0.39 -4.67 5.75
CA GLU A 84 -0.48 -4.09 7.09
C GLU A 84 -0.79 -2.59 7.05
N ILE A 85 -0.11 -1.84 6.17
CA ILE A 85 -0.40 -0.42 5.97
C ILE A 85 -1.82 -0.20 5.46
N LEU A 86 -2.28 -1.00 4.49
CA LEU A 86 -3.65 -0.92 3.96
C LEU A 86 -4.70 -1.22 5.02
N ALA A 87 -4.43 -2.19 5.89
CA ALA A 87 -5.33 -2.52 6.98
C ALA A 87 -5.45 -1.34 7.96
N LEU A 88 -4.33 -0.72 8.33
CA LEU A 88 -4.32 0.47 9.19
C LEU A 88 -4.98 1.70 8.56
N SER A 89 -4.90 1.86 7.24
CA SER A 89 -5.41 3.05 6.55
C SER A 89 -6.87 2.96 6.10
N TYR A 90 -7.38 1.76 5.79
CA TYR A 90 -8.73 1.56 5.23
C TYR A 90 -9.69 0.76 6.10
N VAL A 91 -9.19 -0.11 6.98
CA VAL A 91 -10.05 -1.03 7.74
C VAL A 91 -10.38 -0.42 9.09
N GLU A 92 -11.68 -0.33 9.38
CA GLU A 92 -12.15 -0.07 10.73
C GLU A 92 -12.21 -1.41 11.47
N PHE A 93 -11.30 -1.60 12.40
CA PHE A 93 -11.32 -2.77 13.27
C PHE A 93 -12.40 -2.61 14.33
N LEU A 94 -13.24 -3.64 14.49
CA LEU A 94 -14.09 -3.75 15.66
C LEU A 94 -13.18 -4.04 16.85
N SER A 95 -13.20 -3.18 17.87
CA SER A 95 -12.81 -3.60 19.20
C SER A 95 -13.79 -4.66 19.70
N ASP A 96 -13.32 -5.65 20.46
CA ASP A 96 -14.12 -6.76 20.97
C ASP A 96 -15.40 -6.30 21.73
N ASP A 97 -15.42 -5.07 22.24
CA ASP A 97 -16.57 -4.45 22.90
C ASP A 97 -17.76 -4.12 21.96
N ASN A 98 -17.51 -3.95 20.65
CA ASN A 98 -18.55 -3.58 19.67
C ASN A 98 -19.32 -4.79 19.11
N VAL A 99 -18.81 -6.01 19.29
CA VAL A 99 -19.48 -7.24 18.84
C VAL A 99 -20.73 -7.50 19.68
N LYS A 100 -20.68 -7.21 20.98
CA LYS A 100 -21.78 -7.49 21.93
C LYS A 100 -23.03 -6.61 21.76
N ARG A 101 -22.94 -5.49 21.03
CA ARG A 101 -24.08 -4.57 20.82
C ARG A 101 -24.92 -4.90 19.58
N LYS A 102 -24.48 -5.83 18.72
CA LYS A 102 -25.25 -6.25 17.54
C LYS A 102 -26.10 -7.51 17.76
N GLU A 103 -26.02 -8.11 18.95
CA GLU A 103 -26.78 -9.31 19.32
C GLU A 103 -27.93 -9.04 20.31
N GLN A 104 -28.32 -7.77 20.52
CA GLN A 104 -29.48 -7.39 21.34
C GLN A 104 -30.53 -6.65 20.53
#